data_AF-A0A357F8U5-F1
#
_entry.id   AF-A0A357F8U5-F1
#
_cell.length_a   1.000
_cell.length_b   1.000
_cell.length_c   1.000
_cell.angle_alpha   90.00
_cell.angle_beta   90.00
_cell.angle_gamma   90.00
#
_symmetry.space_group_name_H-M   'P 1'
#
loop_
_entity.id
_entity.type
_entity.pdbx_description
1 polymer ?
#
loop_
_entity_poly.entity_id
_entity_poly.type
_entity_poly.pdbx_seq_one_letter_code
_entity_poly.pdbx_strand_id
1 'polypeptide(L)'
;MKKEYPVKQLGAAQIPSSLPISSSSKYEDFKFVNDDNCILHDVAVSSTNEDQAPYSFEQAGPRAHSYFDSSKVRAGIVTCGGLCPGINNVIRTIVMQLHHNYGVQRIHGFRYGFQGFIPGYQHDIMDMTPANVRNIHNLGGSILSSSRGPQDPGEIVDCLERNNIRVLFCIGGDGTLHGAHAIAEEVERRNEKMSIIGIPKTIDNDIPYCVKTFGFETAFSKAVEAVQAAHSEAYGYNYGVVIIKLMGRNSGFIAANTSLACPDVNFVLIPEVPFTMEGEKG
;
A
#
# COMPACT_ATOMS: atom_id res chain seq x y z
N MET A 1 16.41 -6.34 -21.38
CA MET A 1 15.02 -5.82 -21.24
C MET A 1 15.10 -4.36 -20.87
N LYS A 2 14.21 -3.50 -21.40
CA LYS A 2 14.18 -2.08 -21.01
C LYS A 2 13.27 -1.96 -19.78
N LYS A 3 13.82 -1.49 -18.66
CA LYS A 3 13.02 -1.15 -17.46
C LYS A 3 12.29 0.16 -17.75
N GLU A 4 10.96 0.16 -17.74
CA GLU A 4 10.15 1.35 -18.07
C GLU A 4 10.16 2.37 -16.92
N TYR A 5 10.22 1.88 -15.68
CA TYR A 5 10.23 2.70 -14.46
C TYR A 5 11.37 2.23 -13.53
N PRO A 6 12.61 2.75 -13.69
CA PRO A 6 13.71 2.38 -12.82
C PRO A 6 13.44 2.85 -11.38
N VAL A 7 13.60 1.95 -10.41
CA VAL A 7 13.46 2.29 -8.99
C VAL A 7 14.73 3.02 -8.54
N LYS A 8 14.57 4.23 -7.99
CA LYS A 8 15.69 5.02 -7.45
C LYS A 8 16.37 4.28 -6.29
N GLN A 9 17.69 4.34 -6.24
CA GLN A 9 18.51 3.75 -5.18
C GLN A 9 19.36 4.84 -4.50
N LEU A 10 19.69 4.66 -3.22
CA LEU A 10 20.49 5.61 -2.44
C LEU A 10 21.99 5.56 -2.75
N GLY A 11 22.44 4.53 -3.45
CA GLY A 11 23.83 4.23 -3.77
C GLY A 11 24.12 2.73 -3.73
N ALA A 12 25.39 2.36 -3.81
CA ALA A 12 25.81 0.95 -3.78
C ALA A 12 25.49 0.28 -2.44
N ALA A 13 24.79 -0.84 -2.48
CA ALA A 13 24.53 -1.69 -1.32
C ALA A 13 25.74 -2.58 -1.04
N GLN A 14 26.43 -2.35 0.08
CA GLN A 14 27.68 -3.06 0.43
C GLN A 14 27.55 -3.89 1.71
N ILE A 15 26.46 -3.73 2.46
CA ILE A 15 26.31 -4.37 3.77
C ILE A 15 25.65 -5.73 3.56
N PRO A 16 26.25 -6.85 3.98
CA PRO A 16 25.63 -8.16 3.83
C PRO A 16 24.29 -8.23 4.58
N SER A 17 23.29 -8.82 3.93
CA SER A 17 21.96 -9.02 4.51
C SER A 17 22.03 -9.95 5.72
N SER A 18 21.30 -9.61 6.79
CA SER A 18 21.18 -10.43 8.01
C SER A 18 20.23 -11.62 7.85
N LEU A 19 19.55 -11.73 6.71
CA LEU A 19 18.55 -12.76 6.48
C LEU A 19 19.22 -14.15 6.40
N PRO A 20 18.65 -15.18 7.08
CA PRO A 20 19.16 -16.55 7.04
C PRO A 20 18.77 -17.26 5.73
N ILE A 21 19.01 -16.61 4.59
CA ILE A 21 18.65 -17.08 3.26
C ILE A 21 19.91 -17.68 2.63
N SER A 22 19.76 -18.91 2.15
CA SER A 22 20.85 -19.67 1.54
C SER A 22 21.21 -19.09 0.16
N SER A 23 22.50 -18.88 -0.09
CA SER A 23 23.05 -18.74 -1.45
C SER A 23 23.19 -20.09 -2.17
N SER A 24 23.06 -21.21 -1.44
CA SER A 24 23.14 -22.58 -1.97
C SER A 24 21.85 -23.02 -2.66
N SER A 25 22.01 -23.72 -3.79
CA SER A 25 20.99 -24.05 -4.79
C SER A 25 20.01 -25.19 -4.42
N LYS A 26 20.07 -25.74 -3.21
CA LYS A 26 19.30 -26.95 -2.83
C LYS A 26 17.82 -26.72 -2.53
N TYR A 27 17.41 -25.49 -2.27
CA TYR A 27 16.01 -25.11 -2.04
C TYR A 27 15.68 -23.94 -2.97
N GLU A 28 14.68 -24.11 -3.84
CA GLU A 28 14.31 -23.09 -4.82
C GLU A 28 13.57 -21.89 -4.20
N ASP A 29 12.86 -22.11 -3.09
CA ASP A 29 11.88 -21.16 -2.56
C ASP A 29 12.45 -20.05 -1.67
N PHE A 30 13.75 -20.07 -1.34
CA PHE A 30 14.38 -19.10 -0.45
C PHE A 30 15.74 -18.64 -0.99
N LYS A 31 15.71 -17.82 -2.05
CA LYS A 31 16.90 -17.21 -2.66
C LYS A 31 16.81 -15.69 -2.61
N PHE A 32 17.97 -15.05 -2.56
CA PHE A 32 18.06 -13.61 -2.82
C PHE A 32 17.68 -13.32 -4.28
N VAL A 33 17.04 -12.20 -4.49
CA VAL A 33 16.68 -11.69 -5.82
C VAL A 33 17.86 -10.86 -6.34
N ASN A 34 18.25 -11.08 -7.60
CA ASN A 34 19.29 -10.28 -8.26
C ASN A 34 18.68 -9.00 -8.83
N ASP A 35 19.47 -7.93 -8.93
CA ASP A 35 19.01 -6.63 -9.43
C ASP A 35 18.64 -6.64 -10.93
N ASP A 36 19.16 -7.63 -11.66
CA ASP A 36 18.84 -7.88 -13.07
C ASP A 36 17.52 -8.65 -13.26
N ASN A 37 16.97 -9.23 -12.19
CA ASN A 37 15.70 -9.94 -12.29
C ASN A 37 14.56 -8.95 -12.54
N CYS A 38 13.77 -9.25 -13.57
CA CYS A 38 12.65 -8.43 -13.97
C CYS A 38 11.39 -9.30 -14.13
N ILE A 39 10.23 -8.71 -13.88
CA ILE A 39 8.92 -9.29 -14.17
C ILE A 39 8.38 -8.62 -15.43
N LEU A 40 7.97 -9.43 -16.42
CA LEU A 40 7.35 -8.90 -17.65
C LEU A 40 6.02 -8.21 -17.31
N HIS A 41 5.79 -7.04 -17.90
CA HIS A 41 4.50 -6.33 -17.78
C HIS A 41 3.37 -7.12 -18.46
N ASP A 42 3.65 -7.64 -19.65
CA ASP A 42 2.73 -8.45 -20.42
C ASP A 42 3.40 -9.75 -20.84
N VAL A 43 2.69 -10.86 -20.64
CA VAL A 43 3.12 -12.21 -21.03
C VAL A 43 2.42 -12.67 -22.31
N ALA A 44 1.49 -11.87 -22.85
CA ALA A 44 0.85 -12.14 -24.12
C ALA A 44 1.85 -11.97 -25.27
N VAL A 45 1.87 -12.96 -26.16
CA VAL A 45 2.68 -12.94 -27.38
C VAL A 45 1.77 -12.51 -28.53
N SER A 46 1.98 -11.30 -29.05
CA SER A 46 1.38 -10.88 -30.32
C SER A 46 2.42 -11.03 -31.43
N SER A 47 2.01 -11.52 -32.61
CA SER A 47 2.87 -11.76 -33.77
C SER A 47 3.39 -10.49 -34.45
N THR A 48 3.28 -9.33 -33.80
CA THR A 48 3.59 -8.03 -34.36
C THR A 48 4.58 -7.28 -33.47
N ASN A 49 5.76 -7.03 -34.04
CA ASN A 49 6.93 -6.29 -33.51
C ASN A 49 7.99 -7.15 -32.81
N GLU A 50 8.75 -7.92 -33.61
CA GLU A 50 9.96 -8.63 -33.17
C GLU A 50 11.10 -7.69 -32.69
N ASP A 51 11.02 -6.38 -32.98
CA ASP A 51 12.10 -5.42 -32.72
C ASP A 51 12.00 -4.62 -31.40
N GLN A 52 10.89 -4.72 -30.64
CA GLN A 52 10.77 -4.03 -29.34
C GLN A 52 10.98 -5.00 -28.17
N ALA A 53 12.02 -4.74 -27.37
CA ALA A 53 12.22 -5.46 -26.12
C ALA A 53 10.99 -5.28 -25.20
N PRO A 54 10.47 -6.36 -24.59
CA PRO A 54 9.25 -6.29 -23.81
C PRO A 54 9.43 -5.41 -22.58
N TYR A 55 8.36 -4.70 -22.20
CA TYR A 55 8.30 -3.92 -20.99
C TYR A 55 8.39 -4.81 -19.75
N SER A 56 9.11 -4.34 -18.75
CA SER A 56 9.36 -5.09 -17.53
C SER A 56 9.54 -4.19 -16.31
N PHE A 57 9.20 -4.72 -15.15
CA PHE A 57 9.39 -4.11 -13.84
C PHE A 57 10.50 -4.81 -13.07
N GLU A 58 11.12 -4.09 -12.13
CA GLU A 58 12.06 -4.70 -11.20
C GLU A 58 11.35 -5.69 -10.26
N GLN A 59 11.94 -6.88 -10.09
CA GLN A 59 11.40 -7.87 -9.15
C GLN A 59 11.71 -7.46 -7.70
N ALA A 60 10.66 -7.24 -6.90
CA ALA A 60 10.80 -7.03 -5.47
C ALA A 60 11.25 -8.33 -4.76
N GLY A 61 12.03 -8.19 -3.69
CA GLY A 61 12.46 -9.32 -2.87
C GLY A 61 13.74 -9.02 -2.08
N PRO A 62 14.13 -9.91 -1.16
CA PRO A 62 15.33 -9.71 -0.36
C PRO A 62 16.57 -9.68 -1.26
N ARG A 63 17.45 -8.71 -1.04
CA ARG A 63 18.77 -8.62 -1.70
C ARG A 63 19.85 -9.17 -0.77
N ALA A 64 20.93 -9.68 -1.37
CA ALA A 64 22.08 -10.21 -0.63
C ALA A 64 22.85 -9.11 0.13
N HIS A 65 22.76 -7.86 -0.36
CA HIS A 65 23.34 -6.69 0.28
C HIS A 65 22.29 -5.60 0.49
N SER A 66 22.39 -4.86 1.59
CA SER A 66 21.61 -3.67 1.91
C SER A 66 22.48 -2.41 1.87
N TYR A 67 21.84 -1.26 1.70
CA TYR A 67 22.48 0.04 1.80
C TYR A 67 22.66 0.47 3.27
N PHE A 68 21.63 0.25 4.09
CA PHE A 68 21.67 0.59 5.51
C PHE A 68 22.20 -0.56 6.36
N ASP A 69 22.95 -0.19 7.40
CA ASP A 69 23.28 -1.06 8.52
C ASP A 69 22.07 -1.16 9.44
N SER A 70 21.42 -2.32 9.45
CA SER A 70 20.20 -2.55 10.23
C SER A 70 20.38 -2.33 11.74
N SER A 71 21.60 -2.45 12.26
CA SER A 71 21.89 -2.21 13.69
C SER A 71 21.84 -0.73 14.06
N LYS A 72 21.96 0.18 13.08
CA LYS A 72 22.03 1.64 13.27
C LYS A 72 20.83 2.38 12.69
N VAL A 73 20.05 1.73 11.84
CA VAL A 73 18.89 2.33 11.18
C VAL A 73 17.75 2.56 12.19
N ARG A 74 17.05 3.68 12.06
CA ARG A 74 15.75 3.87 12.68
C ARG A 74 14.68 3.99 11.60
N ALA A 75 13.57 3.29 11.80
CA ALA A 75 12.48 3.25 10.86
C ALA A 75 11.27 4.04 11.38
N GLY A 76 10.58 4.73 10.48
CA GLY A 76 9.32 5.42 10.72
C GLY A 76 8.19 4.73 9.96
N ILE A 77 6.99 4.71 10.54
CA ILE A 77 5.76 4.23 9.89
C ILE A 77 4.69 5.30 10.04
N VAL A 78 4.00 5.64 8.97
CA VAL A 78 2.86 6.55 8.98
C VAL A 78 1.70 5.98 8.14
N THR A 79 0.48 6.17 8.63
CA THR A 79 -0.75 5.84 7.89
C THR A 79 -1.57 7.10 7.64
N CYS A 80 -1.93 7.33 6.37
CA CYS A 80 -2.63 8.53 5.92
C CYS A 80 -3.89 8.20 5.11
N GLY A 81 -4.80 9.18 4.99
CA GLY A 81 -6.01 9.08 4.19
C GLY A 81 -7.14 8.27 4.85
N GLY A 82 -8.04 7.74 4.03
CA GLY A 82 -9.16 6.91 4.50
C GLY A 82 -8.68 5.55 5.01
N LEU A 83 -9.29 5.05 6.09
CA LEU A 83 -8.98 3.73 6.63
C LEU A 83 -9.48 2.62 5.69
N CYS A 84 -8.81 1.48 5.70
CA CYS A 84 -9.25 0.28 5.03
C CYS A 84 -8.86 -0.96 5.84
N PRO A 85 -9.49 -2.12 5.57
CA PRO A 85 -9.06 -3.39 6.15
C PRO A 85 -7.60 -3.70 5.82
N GLY A 86 -6.84 -4.22 6.79
CA GLY A 86 -5.47 -4.67 6.58
C GLY A 86 -4.37 -3.68 6.94
N ILE A 87 -4.67 -2.41 7.26
CA ILE A 87 -3.63 -1.43 7.65
C ILE A 87 -2.82 -1.92 8.84
N ASN A 88 -3.48 -2.40 9.90
CA ASN A 88 -2.78 -2.95 11.06
C ASN A 88 -1.96 -4.21 10.73
N ASN A 89 -2.37 -5.01 9.73
CA ASN A 89 -1.58 -6.15 9.24
C ASN A 89 -0.29 -5.67 8.57
N VAL A 90 -0.36 -4.60 7.77
CA VAL A 90 0.82 -3.96 7.14
C VAL A 90 1.76 -3.43 8.22
N ILE A 91 1.26 -2.63 9.18
CA ILE A 91 2.06 -2.09 10.29
C ILE A 91 2.75 -3.23 11.04
N ARG A 92 1.98 -4.25 11.45
CA ARG A 92 2.52 -5.39 12.19
C ARG A 92 3.60 -6.11 11.40
N THR A 93 3.36 -6.38 10.13
CA THR A 93 4.33 -7.09 9.28
C THR A 93 5.63 -6.29 9.16
N ILE A 94 5.56 -4.99 8.90
CA ILE A 94 6.76 -4.13 8.85
C ILE A 94 7.54 -4.24 10.17
N VAL A 95 6.87 -4.05 11.31
CA VAL A 95 7.52 -4.09 12.63
C VAL A 95 8.15 -5.46 12.91
N MET A 96 7.42 -6.55 12.67
CA MET A 96 7.92 -7.90 12.91
C MET A 96 9.10 -8.24 11.99
N GLN A 97 9.06 -7.85 10.72
CA GLN A 97 10.15 -8.08 9.77
C GLN A 97 11.39 -7.27 10.13
N LEU A 98 11.23 -5.97 10.37
CA LEU A 98 12.33 -5.10 10.77
C LEU A 98 13.01 -5.61 12.04
N HIS A 99 12.23 -6.00 13.05
CA HIS A 99 12.76 -6.44 14.33
C HIS A 99 13.40 -7.84 14.28
N HIS A 100 12.68 -8.85 13.78
CA HIS A 100 13.15 -10.24 13.85
C HIS A 100 14.10 -10.63 12.72
N ASN A 101 13.90 -10.11 11.51
CA ASN A 101 14.66 -10.53 10.33
C ASN A 101 15.83 -9.57 10.03
N TYR A 102 15.65 -8.29 10.31
CA TYR A 102 16.69 -7.28 10.10
C TYR A 102 17.37 -6.81 11.40
N GLY A 103 16.85 -7.15 12.58
CA GLY A 103 17.45 -6.74 13.86
C GLY A 103 17.29 -5.25 14.20
N VAL A 104 16.43 -4.52 13.49
CA VAL A 104 16.16 -3.10 13.71
C VAL A 104 15.40 -2.91 15.02
N GLN A 105 16.04 -2.25 15.98
CA GLN A 105 15.49 -2.08 17.34
C GLN A 105 14.64 -0.82 17.51
N ARG A 106 14.85 0.20 16.68
CA ARG A 106 14.21 1.52 16.82
C ARG A 106 13.25 1.76 15.68
N ILE A 107 11.96 1.53 15.95
CA ILE A 107 10.88 1.70 14.99
C ILE A 107 9.84 2.62 15.63
N HIS A 108 9.52 3.71 14.94
CA HIS A 108 8.61 4.73 15.42
C HIS A 108 7.36 4.79 14.54
N GLY A 109 6.20 5.01 15.16
CA GLY A 109 4.92 5.22 14.52
C GLY A 109 4.50 6.68 14.66
N PHE A 110 4.26 7.36 13.54
CA PHE A 110 3.77 8.73 13.51
C PHE A 110 2.25 8.73 13.47
N ARG A 111 1.63 9.32 14.49
CA ARG A 111 0.18 9.28 14.67
C ARG A 111 -0.51 10.36 13.84
N TYR A 112 -1.75 10.07 13.42
CA TYR A 112 -2.61 10.99 12.69
C TYR A 112 -1.99 11.48 11.36
N GLY A 113 -1.45 10.54 10.57
CA GLY A 113 -0.93 10.84 9.23
C GLY A 113 0.25 11.82 9.24
N PHE A 114 0.34 12.67 8.21
CA PHE A 114 1.45 13.62 8.12
C PHE A 114 1.43 14.72 9.21
N GLN A 115 0.29 14.96 9.87
CA GLN A 115 0.23 15.84 11.04
C GLN A 115 1.15 15.37 12.17
N GLY A 116 1.41 14.06 12.27
CA GLY A 116 2.29 13.48 13.28
C GLY A 116 3.76 13.94 13.21
N PHE A 117 4.17 14.57 12.10
CA PHE A 117 5.51 15.12 11.95
C PHE A 117 5.59 16.59 12.35
N ILE A 118 4.46 17.29 12.40
CA ILE A 118 4.39 18.73 12.53
C ILE A 118 4.24 19.11 14.01
N PRO A 119 5.22 19.82 14.61
CA PRO A 119 5.23 20.11 16.05
C PRO A 119 3.97 20.82 16.56
N GLY A 120 3.34 21.65 15.71
CA GLY A 120 2.14 22.41 16.07
C GLY A 120 0.94 21.55 16.47
N TYR A 121 0.84 20.29 16.00
CA TYR A 121 -0.25 19.39 16.39
C TYR A 121 0.02 18.61 17.68
N GLN A 122 1.26 18.63 18.19
CA GLN A 122 1.64 18.01 19.46
C GLN A 122 1.24 16.52 19.57
N HIS A 123 1.37 15.78 18.47
CA HIS A 123 1.12 14.34 18.47
C HIS A 123 2.33 13.57 18.98
N ASP A 124 2.08 12.59 19.86
CA ASP A 124 3.13 11.70 20.35
C ASP A 124 3.63 10.74 19.26
N ILE A 125 4.93 10.52 19.25
CA ILE A 125 5.57 9.44 18.49
C ILE A 125 5.43 8.16 19.30
N MET A 126 4.91 7.10 18.66
CA MET A 126 4.69 5.82 19.31
C MET A 126 5.87 4.87 19.05
N ASP A 127 6.39 4.22 20.08
CA ASP A 127 7.35 3.13 19.91
C ASP A 127 6.65 1.87 19.36
N MET A 128 7.20 1.32 18.29
CA MET A 128 6.62 0.19 17.58
C MET A 128 7.43 -1.08 17.85
N THR A 129 7.09 -1.78 18.93
CA THR A 129 7.74 -3.03 19.33
C THR A 129 6.89 -4.25 18.94
N PRO A 130 7.47 -5.47 18.84
CA PRO A 130 6.71 -6.70 18.64
C PRO A 130 5.57 -6.89 19.66
N ALA A 131 5.78 -6.44 20.90
CA ALA A 131 4.76 -6.47 21.94
C ALA A 131 3.58 -5.53 21.60
N ASN A 132 3.87 -4.29 21.20
CA ASN A 132 2.87 -3.28 20.86
C ASN A 132 2.04 -3.66 19.62
N VAL A 133 2.62 -4.40 18.67
CA VAL A 133 1.92 -4.84 17.44
C VAL A 133 1.39 -6.27 17.49
N ARG A 134 1.53 -6.99 18.62
CA ARG A 134 1.28 -8.44 18.69
C ARG A 134 -0.06 -8.85 18.07
N ASN A 135 -1.14 -8.18 18.48
CA ASN A 135 -2.53 -8.55 18.16
C ASN A 135 -3.27 -7.52 17.31
N ILE A 136 -2.59 -6.48 16.80
CA ILE A 136 -3.27 -5.38 16.11
C ILE A 136 -3.92 -5.82 14.78
N HIS A 137 -3.46 -6.92 14.20
CA HIS A 137 -4.01 -7.52 12.98
C HIS A 137 -5.46 -8.02 13.14
N ASN A 138 -5.94 -8.18 14.38
CA ASN A 138 -7.34 -8.52 14.68
C ASN A 138 -8.24 -7.27 14.74
N LEU A 139 -7.65 -6.07 14.69
CA LEU A 139 -8.36 -4.80 14.79
C LEU A 139 -8.52 -4.16 13.42
N GLY A 140 -9.72 -3.63 13.15
CA GLY A 140 -9.93 -2.70 12.03
C GLY A 140 -9.22 -1.36 12.25
N GLY A 141 -9.16 -0.55 11.19
CA GLY A 141 -8.55 0.78 11.25
C GLY A 141 -7.02 0.74 11.34
N SER A 142 -6.45 1.74 12.03
CA SER A 142 -5.00 1.91 12.22
C SER A 142 -4.73 2.28 13.68
N ILE A 143 -3.81 1.57 14.35
CA ILE A 143 -3.32 1.96 15.68
C ILE A 143 -2.62 3.32 15.69
N LEU A 144 -2.09 3.75 14.54
CA LEU A 144 -1.49 5.07 14.37
C LEU A 144 -2.55 6.15 14.09
N SER A 145 -3.83 5.79 14.01
CA SER A 145 -4.88 6.67 13.48
C SER A 145 -4.54 7.15 12.05
N SER A 146 -5.27 8.13 11.51
CA SER A 146 -5.01 8.65 10.18
C SER A 146 -5.55 10.08 10.07
N SER A 147 -4.98 10.87 9.18
CA SER A 147 -5.50 12.20 8.82
C SER A 147 -5.48 12.40 7.31
N ARG A 148 -6.14 13.46 6.85
CA ARG A 148 -6.10 13.94 5.46
C ARG A 148 -5.46 15.32 5.44
N GLY A 149 -4.82 15.63 4.33
CA GLY A 149 -4.21 16.93 4.08
C GLY A 149 -2.69 16.82 3.95
N PRO A 150 -2.08 17.54 3.00
CA PRO A 150 -0.63 17.63 2.91
C PRO A 150 -0.08 18.41 4.11
N GLN A 151 1.19 18.20 4.43
CA GLN A 151 1.97 19.06 5.33
C GLN A 151 3.25 19.48 4.59
N ASP A 152 3.97 20.47 5.11
CA ASP A 152 5.20 20.93 4.49
C ASP A 152 6.26 19.81 4.47
N PRO A 153 6.78 19.40 3.29
CA PRO A 153 7.79 18.35 3.21
C PRO A 153 9.07 18.71 3.98
N GLY A 154 9.44 19.99 4.03
CA GLY A 154 10.61 20.47 4.75
C GLY A 154 10.49 20.24 6.26
N GLU A 155 9.35 20.57 6.86
CA GLU A 155 9.07 20.28 8.27
C GLU A 155 9.03 18.77 8.57
N ILE A 156 8.52 17.96 7.63
CA ILE A 156 8.55 16.49 7.75
C ILE A 156 10.00 16.00 7.77
N VAL A 157 10.84 16.46 6.84
CA VAL A 157 12.26 16.07 6.80
C VAL A 157 13.00 16.55 8.05
N ASP A 158 12.74 17.77 8.54
CA ASP A 158 13.28 18.25 9.82
C ASP A 158 12.89 17.34 10.99
N CYS A 159 11.66 16.82 10.99
CA CYS A 159 11.20 15.86 11.99
C CYS A 159 11.92 14.51 11.87
N LEU A 160 12.11 14.00 10.64
CA LEU A 160 12.85 12.77 10.39
C LEU A 160 14.31 12.89 10.86
N GLU A 161 14.97 14.01 10.55
CA GLU A 161 16.34 14.32 10.97
C GLU A 161 16.46 14.36 12.50
N ARG A 162 15.61 15.16 13.18
CA ARG A 162 15.59 15.25 14.65
C ARG A 162 15.43 13.89 15.34
N ASN A 163 14.62 13.00 14.74
CA ASN A 163 14.37 11.66 15.27
C ASN A 163 15.37 10.60 14.78
N ASN A 164 16.32 10.97 13.92
CA ASN A 164 17.29 10.09 13.25
C ASN A 164 16.63 8.95 12.44
N ILE A 165 15.48 9.22 11.83
CA ILE A 165 14.79 8.26 10.95
C ILE A 165 15.50 8.23 9.60
N ARG A 166 15.83 7.03 9.14
CA ARG A 166 16.51 6.80 7.85
C ARG A 166 15.66 6.03 6.85
N VAL A 167 14.60 5.38 7.31
CA VAL A 167 13.63 4.69 6.45
C VAL A 167 12.23 5.08 6.90
N LEU A 168 11.39 5.60 6.02
CA LEU A 168 10.01 5.95 6.30
C LEU A 168 9.06 5.15 5.42
N PHE A 169 8.15 4.39 6.04
CA PHE A 169 7.07 3.68 5.36
C PHE A 169 5.80 4.52 5.38
N CYS A 170 5.35 4.96 4.21
CA CYS A 170 4.15 5.77 4.01
C CYS A 170 3.00 4.89 3.48
N ILE A 171 2.04 4.57 4.34
CA ILE A 171 0.89 3.73 3.99
C ILE A 171 -0.30 4.63 3.65
N GLY A 172 -0.74 4.65 2.40
CA GLY A 172 -1.83 5.53 2.00
C GLY A 172 -2.21 5.45 0.52
N GLY A 173 -3.27 6.18 0.14
CA GLY A 173 -3.68 6.30 -1.27
C GLY A 173 -2.89 7.38 -2.00
N ASP A 174 -3.38 7.80 -3.18
CA ASP A 174 -2.66 8.72 -4.08
C ASP A 174 -2.14 9.99 -3.40
N GLY A 175 -2.96 10.67 -2.60
CA GLY A 175 -2.52 11.87 -1.89
C GLY A 175 -1.36 11.62 -0.92
N THR A 176 -1.29 10.42 -0.34
CA THR A 176 -0.16 10.02 0.52
C THR A 176 1.07 9.70 -0.31
N LEU A 177 0.91 9.03 -1.45
CA LEU A 177 2.03 8.69 -2.33
C LEU A 177 2.64 9.94 -2.99
N HIS A 178 1.81 10.91 -3.37
CA HIS A 178 2.28 12.24 -3.79
C HIS A 178 3.04 12.95 -2.67
N GLY A 179 2.53 12.91 -1.42
CA GLY A 179 3.25 13.46 -0.27
C GLY A 179 4.59 12.75 -0.01
N ALA A 180 4.60 11.42 -0.09
CA ALA A 180 5.82 10.61 0.04
C ALA A 180 6.84 10.95 -1.05
N HIS A 181 6.39 11.19 -2.28
CA HIS A 181 7.24 11.65 -3.37
C HIS A 181 7.85 13.02 -3.08
N ALA A 182 7.04 14.00 -2.65
CA ALA A 182 7.52 15.33 -2.29
C ALA A 182 8.54 15.29 -1.13
N ILE A 183 8.33 14.42 -0.14
CA ILE A 183 9.30 14.18 0.95
C ILE A 183 10.60 13.59 0.38
N ALA A 184 10.52 12.64 -0.54
CA ALA A 184 11.69 12.05 -1.18
C ALA A 184 12.49 13.07 -2.01
N GLU A 185 11.81 13.96 -2.74
CA GLU A 185 12.45 15.06 -3.47
C GLU A 185 13.15 16.04 -2.52
N GLU A 186 12.53 16.36 -1.38
CA GLU A 186 13.14 17.22 -0.36
C GLU A 186 14.37 16.57 0.29
N VAL A 187 14.31 15.27 0.58
CA VAL A 187 15.47 14.48 1.05
C VAL A 187 16.61 14.53 0.02
N GLU A 188 16.29 14.34 -1.26
CA GLU A 188 17.26 14.40 -2.36
C GLU A 188 17.88 15.81 -2.48
N ARG A 189 17.05 16.86 -2.39
CA ARG A 189 17.49 18.26 -2.43
C ARG A 189 18.45 18.61 -1.29
N ARG A 190 18.25 18.04 -0.10
CA ARG A 190 19.13 18.19 1.06
C ARG A 190 20.35 17.27 1.03
N ASN A 191 20.44 16.38 0.05
CA ASN A 191 21.43 15.31 -0.03
C ASN A 191 21.44 14.39 1.21
N GLU A 192 20.28 14.23 1.84
CA GLU A 192 20.11 13.35 2.98
C GLU A 192 20.02 11.88 2.55
N LYS A 193 20.55 10.99 3.38
CA LYS A 193 20.49 9.53 3.11
C LYS A 193 19.30 8.92 3.84
N MET A 194 18.12 9.10 3.27
CA MET A 194 16.87 8.53 3.76
C MET A 194 16.09 7.82 2.65
N SER A 195 15.47 6.69 2.96
CA SER A 195 14.58 5.97 2.05
C SER A 195 13.12 6.25 2.41
N ILE A 196 12.35 6.78 1.45
CA ILE A 196 10.92 6.99 1.59
C ILE A 196 10.21 5.93 0.76
N ILE A 197 9.47 5.04 1.42
CA ILE A 197 8.84 3.87 0.83
C ILE A 197 7.33 4.03 0.87
N GLY A 198 6.70 4.13 -0.30
CA GLY A 198 5.25 4.16 -0.44
C GLY A 198 4.63 2.76 -0.41
N ILE A 199 3.59 2.56 0.40
CA ILE A 199 2.78 1.34 0.42
C ILE A 199 1.37 1.72 -0.03
N PRO A 200 1.01 1.38 -1.28
CA PRO A 200 -0.26 1.80 -1.87
C PRO A 200 -1.46 1.21 -1.14
N LYS A 201 -2.39 2.07 -0.74
CA LYS A 201 -3.59 1.71 0.02
C LYS A 201 -4.84 2.31 -0.63
N THR A 202 -5.59 1.46 -1.32
CA THR A 202 -6.94 1.73 -1.83
C THR A 202 -7.78 0.47 -1.72
N ILE A 203 -9.06 0.61 -1.36
CA ILE A 203 -10.01 -0.51 -1.46
C ILE A 203 -10.62 -0.60 -2.86
N ASP A 204 -10.52 0.47 -3.65
CA ASP A 204 -11.16 0.56 -4.97
C ASP A 204 -10.38 -0.23 -6.04
N ASN A 205 -9.22 -0.81 -5.69
CA ASN A 205 -8.34 -1.60 -6.57
C ASN A 205 -7.99 -0.90 -7.89
N ASP A 206 -7.79 0.41 -7.82
CA ASP A 206 -7.69 1.34 -8.95
C ASP A 206 -6.25 1.80 -9.23
N ILE A 207 -5.25 1.02 -8.81
CA ILE A 207 -3.84 1.37 -9.00
C ILE A 207 -3.32 0.72 -10.28
N PRO A 208 -2.84 1.51 -11.26
CA PRO A 208 -2.22 0.96 -12.46
C PRO A 208 -1.11 -0.04 -12.14
N TYR A 209 -0.99 -1.09 -12.95
CA TYR A 209 0.01 -2.15 -12.80
C TYR A 209 -0.10 -2.99 -11.51
N CYS A 210 -1.08 -2.72 -10.65
CA CYS A 210 -1.38 -3.50 -9.47
C CYS A 210 -2.66 -4.30 -9.70
N VAL A 211 -2.53 -5.63 -9.81
CA VAL A 211 -3.70 -6.51 -10.01
C VAL A 211 -4.62 -6.50 -8.78
N LYS A 212 -4.04 -6.38 -7.57
CA LYS A 212 -4.78 -6.47 -6.32
C LYS A 212 -4.14 -5.64 -5.21
N THR A 213 -4.92 -4.75 -4.62
CA THR A 213 -4.56 -3.98 -3.43
C THR A 213 -5.13 -4.62 -2.17
N PHE A 214 -4.47 -4.40 -1.03
CA PHE A 214 -4.94 -4.96 0.22
C PHE A 214 -6.23 -4.27 0.70
N GLY A 215 -7.12 -5.06 1.31
CA GLY A 215 -8.42 -4.59 1.79
C GLY A 215 -9.54 -4.62 0.75
N PHE A 216 -9.23 -4.74 -0.55
CA PHE A 216 -10.23 -4.87 -1.62
C PHE A 216 -11.13 -6.09 -1.43
N GLU A 217 -10.56 -7.28 -1.21
CA GLU A 217 -11.34 -8.52 -1.03
C GLU A 217 -12.24 -8.47 0.19
N THR A 218 -11.72 -7.95 1.30
CA THR A 218 -12.52 -7.75 2.51
C THR A 218 -13.66 -6.76 2.25
N ALA A 219 -13.42 -5.70 1.46
CA ALA A 219 -14.43 -4.71 1.14
C ALA A 219 -15.59 -5.30 0.33
N PHE A 220 -15.32 -6.01 -0.78
CA PHE A 220 -16.41 -6.60 -1.56
C PHE A 220 -17.09 -7.77 -0.83
N SER A 221 -16.36 -8.51 0.01
CA SER A 221 -16.96 -9.57 0.85
C SER A 221 -17.98 -9.01 1.84
N LYS A 222 -17.69 -7.84 2.44
CA LYS A 222 -18.66 -7.13 3.29
C LYS A 222 -19.81 -6.51 2.50
N ALA A 223 -19.56 -6.09 1.27
CA ALA A 223 -20.62 -5.63 0.38
C ALA A 223 -21.58 -6.78 0.01
N VAL A 224 -21.09 -8.01 -0.19
CA VAL A 224 -21.94 -9.19 -0.41
C VAL A 224 -22.88 -9.44 0.77
N GLU A 225 -22.37 -9.40 2.01
CA GLU A 225 -23.21 -9.54 3.22
C GLU A 225 -24.32 -8.48 3.25
N ALA A 226 -24.00 -7.23 2.91
CA ALA A 226 -24.97 -6.13 2.87
C ALA A 226 -26.03 -6.32 1.77
N VAL A 227 -25.64 -6.79 0.59
CA VAL A 227 -26.55 -7.09 -0.52
C VAL A 227 -27.51 -8.21 -0.16
N GLN A 228 -27.03 -9.30 0.44
CA GLN A 228 -27.90 -10.42 0.84
C GLN A 228 -28.96 -10.01 1.87
N ALA A 229 -28.58 -9.18 2.84
CA ALA A 229 -29.51 -8.62 3.80
C ALA A 229 -30.57 -7.73 3.12
N ALA A 230 -30.13 -6.85 2.21
CA ALA A 230 -31.02 -5.97 1.45
C ALA A 230 -31.95 -6.72 0.49
N HIS A 231 -31.47 -7.81 -0.14
CA HIS A 231 -32.30 -8.65 -0.99
C HIS A 231 -33.46 -9.26 -0.21
N SER A 232 -33.19 -9.75 1.01
CA SER A 232 -34.22 -10.30 1.89
C SER A 232 -35.32 -9.27 2.22
N GLU A 233 -34.94 -8.01 2.42
CA GLU A 233 -35.89 -6.90 2.62
C GLU A 233 -36.72 -6.63 1.36
N ALA A 234 -36.07 -6.51 0.20
CA ALA A 234 -36.75 -6.25 -1.07
C ALA A 234 -37.77 -7.35 -1.41
N TYR A 235 -37.42 -8.62 -1.17
CA TYR A 235 -38.29 -9.77 -1.41
C TYR A 235 -39.52 -9.80 -0.52
N GLY A 236 -39.46 -9.19 0.67
CA GLY A 236 -40.56 -9.14 1.64
C GLY A 236 -41.73 -8.21 1.25
N TYR A 237 -41.56 -7.34 0.25
CA TYR A 237 -42.57 -6.36 -0.15
C TYR A 237 -42.98 -6.52 -1.62
N ASN A 238 -44.27 -6.31 -1.91
CA ASN A 238 -44.72 -6.20 -3.30
C ASN A 238 -44.08 -4.97 -3.95
N TYR A 239 -43.40 -5.17 -5.09
CA TYR A 239 -42.59 -4.15 -5.78
C TYR A 239 -41.43 -3.57 -4.94
N GLY A 240 -40.87 -4.35 -4.01
CA GLY A 240 -39.72 -3.92 -3.20
C GLY A 240 -38.47 -3.63 -4.04
N VAL A 241 -37.85 -2.47 -3.80
CA VAL A 241 -36.58 -2.06 -4.42
C VAL A 241 -35.65 -1.54 -3.33
N VAL A 242 -34.40 -1.99 -3.31
CA VAL A 242 -33.38 -1.50 -2.39
C VAL A 242 -32.19 -0.97 -3.17
N ILE A 243 -31.73 0.23 -2.80
CA ILE A 243 -30.56 0.88 -3.36
C ILE A 243 -29.43 0.81 -2.34
N ILE A 244 -28.32 0.18 -2.70
CA ILE A 244 -27.15 0.04 -1.84
C ILE A 244 -26.00 0.83 -2.45
N LYS A 245 -25.49 1.81 -1.71
CA LYS A 245 -24.29 2.53 -2.09
C LYS A 245 -23.05 1.78 -1.60
N LEU A 246 -22.20 1.37 -2.54
CA LEU A 246 -20.89 0.78 -2.26
C LEU A 246 -19.77 1.81 -2.44
N MET A 247 -18.54 1.40 -2.11
CA MET A 247 -17.31 2.16 -2.40
C MET A 247 -16.98 2.05 -3.90
N GLY A 248 -16.00 2.82 -4.37
CA GLY A 248 -15.72 2.98 -5.80
C GLY A 248 -15.79 4.44 -6.23
N ARG A 249 -14.81 5.26 -5.82
CA ARG A 249 -14.81 6.70 -6.11
C ARG A 249 -14.80 6.98 -7.61
N ASN A 250 -13.87 6.33 -8.31
CA ASN A 250 -13.62 6.51 -9.74
C ASN A 250 -13.69 5.18 -10.51
N SER A 251 -13.86 4.05 -9.81
CA SER A 251 -13.90 2.72 -10.39
C SER A 251 -15.00 1.86 -9.76
N GLY A 252 -15.56 0.95 -10.55
CA GLY A 252 -16.64 0.05 -10.19
C GLY A 252 -16.18 -1.31 -9.67
N PHE A 253 -14.89 -1.54 -9.42
CA PHE A 253 -14.36 -2.88 -9.12
C PHE A 253 -15.05 -3.56 -7.94
N ILE A 254 -15.32 -2.82 -6.85
CA ILE A 254 -16.04 -3.37 -5.69
C ILE A 254 -17.46 -3.77 -6.10
N ALA A 255 -18.21 -2.86 -6.73
CA ALA A 255 -19.59 -3.11 -7.14
C ALA A 255 -19.70 -4.29 -8.12
N ALA A 256 -18.82 -4.35 -9.11
CA ALA A 256 -18.77 -5.43 -10.10
C ALA A 256 -18.41 -6.78 -9.46
N ASN A 257 -17.42 -6.83 -8.55
CA ASN A 257 -17.05 -8.07 -7.88
C ASN A 257 -18.15 -8.52 -6.90
N THR A 258 -18.82 -7.58 -6.23
CA THR A 258 -19.98 -7.89 -5.38
C THR A 258 -21.12 -8.50 -6.19
N SER A 259 -21.47 -7.95 -7.36
CA SER A 259 -22.54 -8.52 -8.20
C SER A 259 -22.16 -9.88 -8.80
N LEU A 260 -20.88 -10.11 -9.10
CA LEU A 260 -20.41 -11.43 -9.55
C LEU A 260 -20.46 -12.47 -8.43
N ALA A 261 -20.17 -12.06 -7.19
CA ALA A 261 -20.19 -12.94 -6.02
C ALA A 261 -21.61 -13.17 -5.46
N CYS A 262 -22.57 -12.27 -5.75
CA CYS A 262 -23.93 -12.33 -5.26
C CYS A 262 -24.93 -12.24 -6.42
N PRO A 263 -25.55 -13.35 -6.85
CA PRO A 263 -26.44 -13.40 -8.01
C PRO A 263 -27.77 -12.66 -7.80
N ASP A 264 -28.04 -12.19 -6.58
CA ASP A 264 -29.27 -11.49 -6.20
C ASP A 264 -29.31 -10.03 -6.69
N VAL A 265 -28.20 -9.52 -7.26
CA VAL A 265 -28.11 -8.16 -7.78
C VAL A 265 -28.74 -8.06 -9.17
N ASN A 266 -29.78 -7.24 -9.30
CA ASN A 266 -30.46 -7.03 -10.60
C ASN A 266 -29.80 -5.95 -11.46
N PHE A 267 -29.31 -4.87 -10.83
CA PHE A 267 -28.69 -3.74 -11.52
C PHE A 267 -27.42 -3.30 -10.79
N VAL A 268 -26.39 -2.95 -11.55
CA VAL A 268 -25.10 -2.44 -11.02
C VAL A 268 -24.80 -1.12 -11.71
N LEU A 269 -24.68 -0.06 -10.91
CA LEU A 269 -24.34 1.28 -11.39
C LEU A 269 -22.88 1.55 -11.03
N ILE A 270 -22.04 1.77 -12.04
CA ILE A 270 -20.60 1.98 -11.87
C ILE A 270 -20.13 3.25 -12.60
N PRO A 271 -19.06 3.91 -12.12
CA PRO A 271 -18.52 5.13 -12.75
C PRO A 271 -18.15 4.96 -14.24
N GLU A 272 -17.74 3.76 -14.65
CA GLU A 272 -17.31 3.45 -16.02
C GLU A 272 -18.46 3.39 -17.02
N VAL A 273 -19.70 3.19 -16.54
CA VAL A 273 -20.90 3.09 -17.37
C VAL A 273 -21.87 4.20 -16.94
N PRO A 274 -21.75 5.41 -17.50
CA PRO A 274 -22.62 6.53 -17.14
C PRO A 274 -24.07 6.22 -17.51
N PHE A 275 -24.99 6.66 -16.66
CA PHE A 275 -26.43 6.56 -16.91
C PHE A 275 -27.10 7.91 -16.69
N THR A 276 -28.20 8.14 -17.41
CA THR A 276 -29.03 9.34 -17.25
C THR A 276 -30.17 9.03 -16.28
N MET A 277 -30.55 10.01 -15.45
CA MET A 277 -31.68 9.85 -14.53
C MET A 277 -33.05 10.09 -15.20
N GLU A 278 -33.06 10.70 -16.38
CA GLU A 278 -34.26 11.06 -17.15
C GLU A 278 -34.09 10.72 -18.64
N GLY A 279 -35.17 10.28 -19.30
CA GLY A 279 -35.27 10.05 -20.74
C GLY A 279 -35.60 8.59 -21.12
N GLU A 280 -35.62 8.28 -22.43
CA GLU A 280 -35.95 6.91 -22.90
C GLU A 280 -34.92 5.84 -22.49
N LYS A 281 -33.74 6.26 -22.04
CA LYS A 281 -32.64 5.39 -21.58
C LYS A 281 -32.37 5.52 -20.07
N GLY A 282 -33.26 6.19 -19.34
CA GLY A 282 -33.18 6.47 -17.91
C GLY A 282 -34.51 6.94 -17.36
#